data_AF-A0A6I5CIR5-F1
#
_entry.id   AF-A0A6I5CIR5-F1
#
_cell.length_a   1.000
_cell.length_b   1.000
_cell.length_c   1.000
_cell.angle_alpha   90.00
_cell.angle_beta   90.00
_cell.angle_gamma   90.00
#
_symmetry.space_group_name_H-M   'P 1'
#
loop_
_entity.id
_entity.type
_entity.pdbx_description
1 polymer ?
#
loop_
_entity_poly.entity_id
_entity_poly.type
_entity_poly.pdbx_seq_one_letter_code
_entity_poly.pdbx_strand_id
1 'polypeptide(L)'
;MSGTEHDTAAHTVVDEDTKHAGRLRIADIVVRRGNADDPRVGPPGAWVAEALARYPYCGLAVYVDGIDRCVVGTREGALLRLTADAAPDGRADLCDPAAYASALYAWTTGEAAAGRPAHEAVAKIVVRTGRTTHRVRIDPLESSHPQW
;
A
#
# COMPACT_ATOMS: atom_id res chain seq x y z
N MET A 1 36.08 -9.79 0.62
CA MET A 1 34.64 -9.77 0.93
C MET A 1 34.06 -8.53 0.27
N SER A 2 33.64 -8.65 -0.99
CA SER A 2 33.00 -7.54 -1.70
C SER A 2 31.61 -7.37 -1.14
N GLY A 3 31.37 -6.28 -0.42
CA GLY A 3 30.01 -5.85 -0.10
C GLY A 3 29.36 -5.42 -1.41
N THR A 4 28.42 -6.23 -1.90
CA THR A 4 27.40 -5.72 -2.80
C THR A 4 26.59 -4.71 -2.00
N GLU A 5 26.87 -3.42 -2.19
CA GLU A 5 25.85 -2.40 -1.97
C GLU A 5 24.70 -2.77 -2.91
N HIS A 6 23.73 -3.52 -2.38
CA HIS A 6 22.39 -3.51 -2.96
C HIS A 6 21.95 -2.06 -2.87
N ASP A 7 21.96 -1.35 -4.00
CA ASP A 7 21.26 -0.09 -4.15
C ASP A 7 19.81 -0.37 -3.77
N THR A 8 19.48 -0.11 -2.52
CA THR A 8 18.17 -0.43 -1.99
C THR A 8 17.31 0.70 -2.49
N ALA A 9 16.71 0.53 -3.67
CA ALA A 9 15.86 1.52 -4.29
C ALA A 9 14.83 2.00 -3.27
N ALA A 10 15.10 3.16 -2.67
CA ALA A 10 14.28 3.71 -1.60
C ALA A 10 13.07 4.38 -2.24
N HIS A 11 11.88 4.01 -1.81
CA HIS A 11 10.64 4.66 -2.22
C HIS A 11 10.16 5.65 -1.16
N THR A 12 9.32 6.58 -1.60
CA THR A 12 8.75 7.65 -0.79
C THR A 12 7.28 7.38 -0.49
N VAL A 13 6.91 7.64 0.77
CA VAL A 13 5.52 7.54 1.22
C VAL A 13 5.10 8.89 1.76
N VAL A 14 4.03 9.45 1.21
CA VAL A 14 3.58 10.80 1.53
C VAL A 14 2.12 10.77 1.94
N ASP A 15 1.83 11.33 3.11
CA ASP A 15 0.46 11.56 3.57
C ASP A 15 -0.21 12.67 2.75
N GLU A 16 -1.47 12.49 2.36
CA GLU A 16 -2.27 13.44 1.57
C GLU A 16 -2.39 14.81 2.26
N ASP A 17 -2.51 14.83 3.59
CA ASP A 17 -2.64 16.06 4.40
C ASP A 17 -1.28 16.73 4.67
N THR A 18 -0.21 16.32 3.99
CA THR A 18 1.11 16.92 4.12
C THR A 18 1.08 18.43 3.83
N LYS A 19 1.73 19.22 4.68
CA LYS A 19 1.93 20.67 4.44
C LYS A 19 2.81 20.96 3.23
N HIS A 20 3.50 19.95 2.69
CA HIS A 20 4.40 20.07 1.55
C HIS A 20 3.77 19.46 0.30
N ALA A 21 2.72 20.09 -0.23
CA ALA A 21 1.95 19.59 -1.38
C ALA A 21 2.83 19.22 -2.60
N GLY A 22 3.97 19.89 -2.78
CA GLY A 22 4.94 19.54 -3.82
C GLY A 22 5.45 18.10 -3.76
N ARG A 23 5.48 17.47 -2.57
CA ARG A 23 5.93 16.08 -2.37
C ARG A 23 4.95 15.06 -2.94
N LEU A 24 3.64 15.36 -2.96
CA LEU A 24 2.62 14.47 -3.51
C LEU A 24 2.83 14.21 -5.00
N ARG A 25 3.42 15.16 -5.72
CA ARG A 25 3.69 15.05 -7.16
C ARG A 25 4.87 14.13 -7.49
N ILE A 26 5.69 13.77 -6.52
CA ILE A 26 6.87 12.92 -6.72
C ILE A 26 6.85 11.69 -5.80
N ALA A 27 5.71 11.45 -5.14
CA ALA A 27 5.55 10.35 -4.20
C ALA A 27 5.36 9.03 -4.96
N ASP A 28 6.07 7.99 -4.54
CA ASP A 28 5.84 6.63 -5.03
C ASP A 28 4.53 6.06 -4.45
N ILE A 29 4.25 6.41 -3.20
CA ILE A 29 3.03 6.03 -2.47
C ILE A 29 2.37 7.26 -1.86
N VAL A 30 1.08 7.46 -2.14
CA VAL A 30 0.25 8.49 -1.49
C VAL A 30 -0.72 7.82 -0.53
N VAL A 31 -0.74 8.29 0.72
CA VAL A 31 -1.55 7.73 1.80
C VAL A 31 -2.57 8.74 2.28
N ARG A 32 -3.83 8.35 2.37
CA ARG A 32 -4.86 9.06 3.13
C ARG A 32 -5.30 8.21 4.32
N ARG A 33 -5.64 8.86 5.43
CA ARG A 33 -6.24 8.23 6.61
C ARG A 33 -7.65 8.78 6.82
N GLY A 34 -8.63 7.90 7.06
CA GLY A 34 -9.99 8.34 7.38
C GLY A 34 -10.99 7.20 7.50
N ASN A 35 -12.23 7.51 7.87
CA ASN A 35 -13.28 6.50 8.00
C ASN A 35 -13.65 5.92 6.62
N ALA A 36 -13.90 4.61 6.52
CA ALA A 36 -14.36 3.98 5.28
C ALA A 36 -15.68 4.56 4.74
N ASP A 37 -16.55 5.03 5.64
CA ASP A 37 -17.87 5.56 5.31
C ASP A 37 -17.91 7.10 5.30
N ASP A 38 -16.77 7.77 5.07
CA ASP A 38 -16.71 9.24 4.98
C ASP A 38 -17.50 9.73 3.74
N PRO A 39 -18.67 10.38 3.93
CA PRO A 39 -19.56 10.72 2.82
C PRO A 39 -18.98 11.79 1.89
N ARG A 40 -17.91 12.50 2.32
CA ARG A 40 -17.26 13.54 1.52
C ARG A 40 -16.34 12.97 0.45
N VAL A 41 -15.86 11.75 0.67
CA VAL A 41 -14.81 11.11 -0.13
C VAL A 41 -15.32 9.82 -0.80
N GLY A 42 -16.42 9.27 -0.29
CA GLY A 42 -17.00 8.03 -0.81
C GLY A 42 -16.22 6.79 -0.36
N PRO A 43 -16.46 5.62 -0.97
CA PRO A 43 -15.80 4.40 -0.57
C PRO A 43 -14.28 4.48 -0.83
N PRO A 44 -13.43 3.81 -0.03
CA PRO A 44 -11.97 3.88 -0.16
C PRO A 44 -11.45 3.65 -1.59
N GLY A 45 -12.08 2.74 -2.34
CA GLY A 45 -11.71 2.46 -3.74
C GLY A 45 -11.92 3.64 -4.70
N ALA A 46 -12.93 4.48 -4.46
CA ALA A 46 -13.16 5.67 -5.28
C ALA A 46 -12.04 6.69 -5.09
N TRP A 47 -11.68 6.99 -3.84
CA TRP A 47 -10.57 7.89 -3.55
C TRP A 47 -9.24 7.37 -4.11
N VAL A 48 -8.99 6.07 -3.99
CA VAL A 48 -7.78 5.44 -4.53
C VAL A 48 -7.66 5.67 -6.04
N ALA A 49 -8.76 5.50 -6.79
CA ALA A 49 -8.78 5.75 -8.23
C ALA A 49 -8.52 7.24 -8.55
N GLU A 50 -9.15 8.15 -7.82
CA GLU A 50 -8.95 9.60 -7.98
C GLU A 50 -7.50 10.02 -7.67
N ALA A 51 -6.91 9.48 -6.61
CA ALA A 51 -5.54 9.77 -6.21
C ALA A 51 -4.53 9.31 -7.28
N LEU A 52 -4.73 8.10 -7.84
CA LEU A 52 -3.91 7.63 -8.96
C LEU A 52 -4.11 8.53 -10.19
N ALA A 53 -5.32 8.96 -10.52
CA ALA A 53 -5.53 9.90 -11.63
C ALA A 53 -4.83 11.25 -11.38
N ARG A 54 -4.82 11.74 -10.13
CA ARG A 54 -4.25 13.04 -9.74
C ARG A 54 -2.73 13.06 -9.64
N TYR A 55 -2.09 11.97 -9.21
CA TYR A 55 -0.65 11.95 -8.90
C TYR A 55 0.11 10.99 -9.84
N PRO A 56 0.53 11.41 -11.06
CA PRO A 56 0.98 10.50 -12.12
C PRO A 56 2.18 9.60 -11.79
N TYR A 57 3.04 10.02 -10.86
CA TYR A 57 4.20 9.24 -10.41
C TYR A 57 3.90 8.30 -9.23
N CYS A 58 2.70 8.40 -8.65
CA CYS A 58 2.22 7.51 -7.60
C CYS A 58 1.95 6.13 -8.21
N GLY A 59 2.71 5.12 -7.76
CA GLY A 59 2.51 3.72 -8.13
C GLY A 59 1.48 3.01 -7.26
N LEU A 60 1.30 3.45 -6.00
CA LEU A 60 0.26 2.96 -5.08
C LEU A 60 -0.47 4.09 -4.36
N ALA A 61 -1.79 4.14 -4.47
CA ALA A 61 -2.62 4.96 -3.60
C ALA A 61 -3.19 4.10 -2.46
N VAL A 62 -3.15 4.62 -1.23
CA VAL A 62 -3.46 3.88 -0.01
C VAL A 62 -4.47 4.64 0.83
N TYR A 63 -5.59 4.01 1.13
CA TYR A 63 -6.60 4.53 2.05
C TYR A 63 -6.58 3.70 3.33
N VAL A 64 -6.10 4.30 4.42
CA VAL A 64 -6.08 3.68 5.75
C VAL A 64 -7.43 3.94 6.43
N ASP A 65 -8.22 2.88 6.55
CA ASP A 65 -9.58 2.88 7.12
C ASP A 65 -9.70 2.11 8.44
N GLY A 66 -8.58 1.66 8.99
CA GLY A 66 -8.50 1.03 10.31
C GLY A 66 -7.08 1.01 10.85
N ILE A 67 -6.94 0.68 12.14
CA ILE A 67 -5.63 0.55 12.79
C ILE A 67 -4.81 -0.62 12.24
N ASP A 68 -5.48 -1.62 11.69
CA ASP A 68 -4.94 -2.91 11.27
C ASP A 68 -5.06 -3.13 9.76
N ARG A 69 -5.61 -2.18 9.02
CA ARG A 69 -5.99 -2.41 7.63
C ARG A 69 -5.96 -1.15 6.78
N CYS A 70 -5.80 -1.37 5.48
CA CYS A 70 -5.95 -0.34 4.46
C CYS A 70 -6.44 -0.94 3.13
N VAL A 71 -6.98 -0.07 2.28
CA VAL A 71 -7.26 -0.36 0.87
C VAL A 71 -6.14 0.23 0.03
N VAL A 72 -5.63 -0.53 -0.92
CA VAL A 72 -4.56 -0.13 -1.83
C VAL A 72 -5.03 -0.29 -3.26
N GLY A 73 -4.75 0.70 -4.11
CA GLY A 73 -4.87 0.55 -5.56
C GLY A 73 -3.55 0.72 -6.27
N THR A 74 -3.41 -0.01 -7.37
CA THR A 74 -2.22 0.00 -8.22
C THR A 74 -2.52 0.63 -9.57
N ARG A 75 -1.47 1.04 -10.29
CA ARG A 75 -1.58 1.61 -11.65
C ARG A 75 -2.18 0.63 -12.67
N GLU A 76 -1.99 -0.66 -12.45
CA GLU A 76 -2.53 -1.75 -13.27
C GLU A 76 -4.02 -2.00 -12.99
N GLY A 77 -4.65 -1.22 -12.11
CA GLY A 77 -6.08 -1.30 -11.81
C GLY A 77 -6.46 -2.33 -10.75
N ALA A 78 -5.48 -2.95 -10.07
CA ALA A 78 -5.75 -3.84 -8.95
C ALA A 78 -6.19 -3.04 -7.72
N LEU A 79 -7.23 -3.53 -7.04
CA LEU A 79 -7.70 -3.01 -5.75
C LEU A 79 -7.54 -4.12 -4.70
N LEU A 80 -6.84 -3.83 -3.62
CA LEU A 80 -6.42 -4.80 -2.62
C LEU A 80 -6.76 -4.32 -1.21
N ARG A 81 -7.13 -5.26 -0.34
CA ARG A 81 -7.24 -5.07 1.10
C ARG A 81 -6.00 -5.66 1.75
N LEU A 82 -5.28 -4.83 2.51
CA LEU A 82 -4.21 -5.29 3.39
C LEU A 82 -4.74 -5.32 4.81
N THR A 83 -4.57 -6.44 5.51
CA THR A 83 -5.03 -6.61 6.90
C THR A 83 -3.96 -7.31 7.73
N ALA A 84 -3.64 -6.78 8.91
CA ALA A 84 -2.78 -7.45 9.87
C ALA A 84 -3.35 -8.83 10.23
N ASP A 85 -2.52 -9.87 10.12
CA ASP A 85 -2.88 -11.22 10.58
C ASP A 85 -2.63 -11.33 12.08
N ALA A 86 -3.37 -12.23 12.74
CA ALA A 86 -3.14 -12.50 14.16
C ALA A 86 -1.76 -13.14 14.37
N ALA A 87 -1.04 -12.70 15.40
CA ALA A 87 0.12 -13.40 15.93
C ALA A 87 -0.30 -14.74 16.57
N PRO A 88 0.66 -15.66 16.84
CA PRO A 88 0.36 -16.95 17.45
C PRO A 88 -0.38 -16.88 18.80
N ASP A 89 -0.33 -15.75 19.48
CA ASP A 89 -1.06 -15.47 20.73
C ASP A 89 -2.50 -14.97 20.51
N GLY A 90 -2.96 -14.88 19.26
CA GLY A 90 -4.28 -14.44 18.86
C GLY A 90 -4.44 -12.91 18.79
N ARG A 91 -3.41 -12.12 19.09
CA ARG A 91 -3.46 -10.66 18.99
C ARG A 91 -2.94 -10.20 17.63
N ALA A 92 -3.58 -9.19 17.03
CA ALA A 92 -3.06 -8.62 15.80
C ALA A 92 -1.67 -8.00 16.06
N ASP A 93 -0.67 -8.37 15.25
CA ASP A 93 0.66 -7.77 15.31
C ASP A 93 0.67 -6.48 14.48
N LEU A 94 0.31 -5.37 15.13
CA LEU A 94 0.04 -4.10 14.49
C LEU A 94 1.33 -3.32 14.19
N CYS A 95 1.36 -2.69 13.02
CA CYS A 95 2.18 -1.51 12.75
C CYS A 95 1.40 -0.54 11.87
N ASP A 96 1.96 0.63 11.56
CA ASP A 96 1.27 1.60 10.71
C ASP A 96 0.94 0.95 9.34
N PRO A 97 -0.33 0.98 8.87
CA PRO A 97 -0.70 0.40 7.58
C PRO A 97 0.05 0.95 6.36
N ALA A 98 0.67 2.14 6.45
CA ALA A 98 1.59 2.65 5.43
C ALA A 98 2.87 1.78 5.31
N ALA A 99 3.27 1.08 6.37
CA ALA A 99 4.36 0.11 6.31
C ALA A 99 3.94 -1.17 5.56
N TYR A 100 2.66 -1.57 5.64
CA TYR A 100 2.12 -2.68 4.85
C TYR A 100 2.17 -2.34 3.36
N ALA A 101 1.69 -1.14 2.99
CA ALA A 101 1.74 -0.65 1.62
C ALA A 101 3.18 -0.48 1.10
N SER A 102 4.10 -0.02 1.95
CA SER A 102 5.53 0.09 1.62
C SER A 102 6.14 -1.27 1.29
N ALA A 103 5.83 -2.29 2.07
CA ALA A 103 6.32 -3.64 1.82
C ALA A 103 5.72 -4.23 0.54
N LEU A 104 4.43 -3.99 0.27
CA LEU A 104 3.81 -4.36 -1.00
C LEU A 104 4.51 -3.68 -2.18
N TYR A 105 4.72 -2.36 -2.11
CA TYR A 105 5.40 -1.59 -3.17
C TYR A 105 6.77 -2.17 -3.49
N ALA A 106 7.62 -2.30 -2.47
CA ALA A 106 8.97 -2.83 -2.63
C ALA A 106 8.98 -4.27 -3.18
N TRP A 107 7.99 -5.10 -2.80
CA TRP A 107 7.85 -6.44 -3.34
C TRP A 107 7.48 -6.43 -4.83
N THR A 108 6.58 -5.53 -5.24
CA THR A 108 6.12 -5.41 -6.64
C THR A 108 7.11 -4.72 -7.58
N THR A 109 7.98 -3.87 -7.06
CA THR A 109 8.90 -3.06 -7.89
C THR A 109 10.37 -3.48 -7.78
N GLY A 110 10.72 -4.28 -6.77
CA GLY A 110 12.10 -4.72 -6.56
C GLY A 110 12.59 -5.77 -7.56
N GLU A 111 13.89 -6.04 -7.56
CA GLU A 111 14.53 -7.01 -8.48
C GLU A 111 13.94 -8.43 -8.36
N ALA A 112 13.49 -8.81 -7.16
CA ALA A 112 12.82 -10.07 -6.91
C ALA A 112 11.41 -10.16 -7.52
N ALA A 113 10.83 -9.04 -7.97
CA ALA A 113 9.52 -8.99 -8.59
C ALA A 113 9.50 -9.75 -9.92
N ALA A 114 10.61 -9.84 -10.65
CA ALA A 114 10.73 -10.59 -11.92
C ALA A 114 9.46 -10.58 -12.81
N GLY A 115 8.83 -9.41 -12.96
CA GLY A 115 7.64 -9.23 -13.79
C GLY A 115 6.33 -9.81 -13.24
N ARG A 116 6.25 -10.20 -11.95
CA ARG A 116 5.00 -10.62 -11.32
C ARG A 116 4.12 -9.41 -11.03
N PRO A 117 2.93 -9.31 -11.64
CA PRO A 117 2.02 -8.23 -11.33
C PRO A 117 1.49 -8.35 -9.89
N ALA A 118 1.13 -7.23 -9.26
CA ALA A 118 0.66 -7.19 -7.88
C ALA A 118 -0.56 -8.10 -7.59
N HIS A 119 -1.31 -8.47 -8.62
CA HIS A 119 -2.45 -9.39 -8.53
C HIS A 119 -2.04 -10.88 -8.57
N GLU A 120 -0.82 -11.21 -8.98
CA GLU A 120 -0.34 -12.59 -9.02
C GLU A 120 0.20 -13.05 -7.65
N ALA A 121 -0.65 -13.81 -6.96
CA ALA A 121 -0.28 -14.94 -6.11
C ALA A 121 0.55 -14.68 -4.84
N VAL A 122 0.32 -13.59 -4.13
CA VAL A 122 0.73 -13.52 -2.71
C VAL A 122 -0.46 -13.20 -1.82
N ALA A 123 -1.03 -14.22 -1.20
CA ALA A 123 -2.10 -14.05 -0.22
C ALA A 123 -1.60 -13.41 1.09
N LYS A 124 -0.28 -13.40 1.33
CA LYS A 124 0.33 -12.87 2.55
C LYS A 124 1.74 -12.31 2.35
N ILE A 125 2.00 -11.12 2.88
CA ILE A 125 3.36 -10.58 2.98
C ILE A 125 3.83 -10.55 4.43
N VAL A 126 5.15 -10.56 4.60
CA VAL A 126 5.81 -10.38 5.89
C VAL A 126 6.48 -9.03 5.90
N VAL A 127 6.06 -8.17 6.84
CA VAL A 127 6.56 -6.82 7.00
C VAL A 127 7.47 -6.77 8.21
N ARG A 128 8.72 -6.36 8.02
CA ARG A 128 9.68 -6.23 9.13
C ARG A 128 9.86 -4.77 9.48
N THR A 129 9.50 -4.39 10.71
CA THR A 129 9.78 -3.05 11.26
C THR A 129 10.80 -3.17 12.39
N GLY A 130 12.01 -2.66 12.18
CA GLY A 130 13.12 -2.87 13.12
C GLY A 130 13.37 -4.35 13.40
N ARG A 131 13.06 -4.80 14.63
CA ARG A 131 13.22 -6.19 15.09
C ARG A 131 11.92 -7.00 15.08
N THR A 132 10.79 -6.39 14.73
CA THR A 132 9.46 -7.02 14.78
C THR A 132 9.04 -7.44 13.38
N THR A 133 8.27 -8.54 13.30
CA THR A 133 7.84 -9.17 12.06
C THR A 133 6.32 -9.31 12.06
N HIS A 134 5.65 -8.47 11.28
CA HIS A 134 4.19 -8.45 11.12
C HIS A 134 3.79 -9.31 9.92
N ARG A 135 2.76 -10.13 10.09
CA ARG A 135 2.13 -10.87 8.98
C ARG A 135 0.95 -10.07 8.47
N VAL A 136 0.83 -9.92 7.16
CA VAL A 136 -0.24 -9.14 6.53
C VAL A 136 -0.90 -10.00 5.47
N ARG A 137 -2.22 -10.14 5.55
CA ARG A 137 -3.05 -10.78 4.53
C ARG A 137 -3.36 -9.78 3.42
N ILE A 138 -3.39 -10.28 2.19
CA ILE A 138 -3.73 -9.55 0.98
C ILE A 138 -4.98 -10.21 0.39
N ASP A 139 -6.07 -9.46 0.34
CA ASP A 139 -7.33 -9.91 -0.23
C ASP A 139 -7.69 -9.00 -1.42
N PRO A 140 -7.90 -9.53 -2.64
CA PRO A 140 -8.42 -8.75 -3.75
C PRO A 140 -9.80 -8.16 -3.41
N LEU A 141 -10.02 -6.92 -3.80
CA LEU A 141 -11.33 -6.26 -3.75
C LEU A 141 -11.88 -6.14 -5.17
N GLU A 142 -13.19 -6.29 -5.31
CA GLU A 142 -13.86 -6.01 -6.57
C GLU A 142 -13.72 -4.51 -6.88
N SER A 143 -13.04 -4.18 -7.98
CA SER A 143 -12.99 -2.82 -8.50
C SER A 143 -14.38 -2.43 -8.95
N SER A 144 -15.05 -1.53 -8.23
CA SER A 144 -16.43 -1.11 -8.56
C SER A 144 -16.54 -0.19 -9.79
N HIS A 145 -15.55 -0.18 -10.69
CA HIS A 145 -15.58 0.65 -11.89
C HIS A 145 -15.96 -0.16 -13.14
N PRO A 146 -17.04 0.20 -13.86
CA PRO A 146 -17.26 -0.31 -15.20
C PRO A 146 -16.11 0.17 -16.10
N GLN A 147 -15.56 -0.76 -16.88
CA GLN A 147 -14.62 -0.43 -17.95
C GLN A 147 -15.40 0.35 -19.02
N TRP A 148 -14.97 1.58 -19.33
CA TRP A 148 -15.50 2.36 -20.45
C TRP A 148 -14.47 2.41 -21.57
#